data_AF-A0A2V9CCL2-F1
#
_entry.id   AF-A0A2V9CCL2-F1
#
_cell.length_a   1.000
_cell.length_b   1.000
_cell.length_c   1.000
_cell.angle_alpha   90.00
_cell.angle_beta   90.00
_cell.angle_gamma   90.00
#
_symmetry.space_group_name_H-M   'P 1'
#
loop_
_entity.id
_entity.type
_entity.pdbx_description
1 polymer ?
#
loop_
_entity_poly.entity_id
_entity_poly.type
_entity_poly.pdbx_seq_one_letter_code
_entity_poly.pdbx_strand_id
1 'polypeptide(L)'
;MERAALGVRIHSGWGVLVAVTGAVNIIERRRVDVITNEMHAKHRGNQPYHRAKELGLPEAKKYLVEYTAESDRLAREAISNTIADLESRGYEIIAVALLLSGGRKLRPLPQILASHPLIHTAEGELFRQTIRRSCESLAILVRIA
;
A
#
# COMPACT_ATOMS: atom_id res chain seq x y z
N MET A 1 -2.88 -22.93 -16.82
CA MET A 1 -2.43 -22.20 -15.63
C MET A 1 -3.48 -22.35 -14.55
N GLU A 2 -3.08 -22.58 -13.30
CA GLU A 2 -4.03 -22.67 -12.17
C GLU A 2 -4.39 -21.25 -11.71
N ARG A 3 -5.67 -20.98 -11.45
CA ARG A 3 -6.13 -19.63 -11.04
C ARG A 3 -5.81 -19.38 -9.57
N ALA A 4 -5.26 -18.21 -9.29
CA ALA A 4 -4.95 -17.76 -7.94
C ALA A 4 -5.39 -16.30 -7.71
N ALA A 5 -5.60 -15.96 -6.45
CA ALA A 5 -5.89 -14.60 -6.01
C ALA A 5 -4.82 -14.13 -5.02
N LEU A 6 -4.53 -12.84 -5.03
CA LEU A 6 -3.66 -12.22 -4.04
C LEU A 6 -4.49 -11.68 -2.88
N GLY A 7 -3.93 -11.72 -1.67
CA GLY A 7 -4.44 -11.02 -0.49
C GLY A 7 -3.34 -10.13 0.08
N VAL A 8 -3.65 -8.86 0.35
CA VAL A 8 -2.66 -7.93 0.91
C VAL A 8 -3.17 -7.30 2.19
N ARG A 9 -2.35 -7.37 3.24
CA ARG A 9 -2.53 -6.63 4.50
C ARG A 9 -1.35 -5.68 4.69
N ILE A 10 -1.62 -4.39 4.57
CA ILE A 10 -0.62 -3.33 4.71
C ILE A 10 -0.61 -2.70 6.11
N HIS A 11 0.59 -2.40 6.58
CA HIS A 11 0.92 -1.65 7.79
C HIS A 11 1.67 -0.36 7.40
N SER A 12 2.24 0.34 8.37
CA SER A 12 3.02 1.56 8.12
C SER A 12 4.33 1.24 7.39
N GLY A 13 4.34 1.43 6.07
CA GLY A 13 5.51 1.27 5.21
C GLY A 13 5.79 -0.15 4.70
N TRP A 14 5.03 -1.16 5.14
CA TRP A 14 5.23 -2.54 4.70
C TRP A 14 3.95 -3.36 4.89
N GLY A 15 3.87 -4.54 4.30
CA GLY A 15 2.75 -5.45 4.45
C GLY A 15 3.09 -6.90 4.19
N VAL A 16 2.08 -7.75 4.34
CA VAL A 16 2.13 -9.16 3.95
C VAL A 16 1.25 -9.35 2.72
N LEU A 17 1.81 -9.99 1.71
CA LEU A 17 1.11 -10.46 0.52
C LEU A 17 1.08 -11.99 0.57
N VAL A 18 -0.11 -12.54 0.35
CA VAL A 18 -0.33 -13.98 0.16
C VAL A 18 -0.92 -14.23 -1.22
N ALA A 19 -0.61 -15.37 -1.83
CA ALA A 19 -1.34 -15.88 -2.99
C ALA A 19 -2.03 -17.19 -2.62
N VAL A 20 -3.29 -17.32 -3.01
CA VAL A 20 -4.14 -18.47 -2.69
C VAL A 20 -4.81 -19.02 -3.93
N THR A 21 -4.91 -20.35 -4.05
CA THR A 21 -5.70 -21.00 -5.11
C THR A 21 -7.11 -21.34 -4.63
N GLY A 22 -7.96 -21.85 -5.52
CA GLY A 22 -9.37 -22.18 -5.20
C GLY A 22 -9.54 -23.24 -4.09
N ALA A 23 -8.52 -24.05 -3.82
CA ALA A 23 -8.50 -25.00 -2.70
C ALA A 23 -8.03 -24.37 -1.37
N VAL A 24 -7.87 -23.04 -1.32
CA VAL A 24 -7.33 -22.29 -0.16
C VAL A 24 -5.88 -22.68 0.16
N ASN A 25 -5.14 -23.16 -0.84
CA ASN A 25 -3.72 -23.45 -0.71
C ASN A 25 -2.93 -22.14 -0.81
N ILE A 26 -2.09 -21.85 0.20
CA ILE A 26 -1.15 -20.73 0.15
C ILE A 26 0.05 -21.14 -0.69
N ILE A 27 0.19 -20.55 -1.88
CA ILE A 27 1.29 -20.84 -2.82
C ILE A 27 2.41 -19.80 -2.77
N GLU A 28 2.17 -18.70 -2.06
CA GLU A 28 3.12 -17.62 -1.83
C GLU A 28 2.78 -16.88 -0.54
N ARG A 29 3.81 -16.50 0.22
CA ARG A 29 3.70 -15.59 1.36
C ARG A 29 4.98 -14.79 1.47
N ARG A 30 4.89 -13.49 1.23
CA ARG A 30 6.05 -12.59 1.28
C ARG A 30 5.73 -11.27 1.95
N ARG A 31 6.81 -10.65 2.43
CA ARG A 31 6.81 -9.26 2.86
C ARG A 31 6.85 -8.37 1.61
N VAL A 32 6.06 -7.29 1.64
CA VAL A 32 6.08 -6.23 0.63
C VAL A 32 6.43 -4.93 1.34
N ASP A 33 7.56 -4.34 1.02
CA ASP A 33 7.96 -3.02 1.51
C ASP A 33 7.50 -1.96 0.51
N VAL A 34 6.88 -0.89 1.01
CA VAL A 34 6.39 0.25 0.21
C VAL A 34 7.12 1.55 0.58
N ILE A 35 8.22 1.43 1.31
CA ILE A 35 9.18 2.50 1.61
C ILE A 35 10.58 1.92 1.50
N THR A 36 11.56 2.72 1.10
CA THR A 36 12.96 2.29 1.08
C THR A 36 13.58 2.29 2.47
N ASN A 37 14.72 1.61 2.63
CA ASN A 37 15.52 1.71 3.86
C ASN A 37 15.94 3.16 4.15
N GLU A 38 16.20 3.96 3.11
CA GLU A 38 16.55 5.38 3.24
C GLU A 38 15.35 6.21 3.71
N MET A 39 14.15 5.92 3.21
CA MET A 39 12.92 6.53 3.72
C MET A 39 12.72 6.16 5.17
N HIS A 40 12.88 4.88 5.52
CA HIS A 40 12.72 4.38 6.88
C HIS A 40 13.75 4.97 7.86
N ALA A 41 14.99 5.21 7.41
CA ALA A 41 16.05 5.82 8.21
C ALA A 41 15.81 7.31 8.52
N LYS A 42 14.95 8.00 7.76
CA LYS A 42 14.57 9.40 8.03
C LYS A 42 13.70 9.48 9.29
N HIS A 43 13.76 10.63 9.97
CA HIS A 43 12.87 10.91 11.11
C HIS A 43 11.41 10.72 10.70
N ARG A 44 10.69 9.83 11.39
CA ARG A 44 9.29 9.48 11.10
C ARG A 44 9.07 8.94 9.68
N GLY A 45 10.04 8.20 9.16
CA GLY A 45 10.05 7.64 7.80
C GLY A 45 8.83 6.79 7.42
N ASN A 46 8.24 6.07 8.37
CA ASN A 46 7.01 5.29 8.22
C ASN A 46 5.74 6.02 8.71
N GLN A 47 5.87 7.29 9.10
CA GLN A 47 4.82 8.14 9.65
C GLN A 47 4.74 9.47 8.85
N PRO A 48 4.36 9.41 7.56
CA PRO A 48 4.46 10.56 6.67
C PRO A 48 3.59 11.75 7.10
N TYR A 49 2.43 11.53 7.72
CA TYR A 49 1.60 12.66 8.17
C TYR A 49 2.10 13.27 9.48
N HIS A 50 2.73 12.48 10.35
CA HIS A 50 3.45 13.06 11.48
C HIS A 50 4.60 13.94 11.01
N ARG A 51 5.38 13.47 10.03
CA ARG A 51 6.44 14.28 9.44
C ARG A 51 5.88 15.54 8.77
N ALA A 52 4.79 15.41 8.00
CA ALA A 52 4.14 16.53 7.34
C ALA A 52 3.66 17.61 8.32
N LYS A 53 3.19 17.23 9.52
CA LYS A 53 2.79 18.18 10.58
C LYS A 53 3.93 19.13 10.98
N GLU A 54 5.18 18.70 10.88
CA GLU A 54 6.36 19.46 11.28
C GLU A 54 6.85 20.44 10.19
N LEU A 55 6.33 20.36 8.96
CA LEU A 55 6.87 21.08 7.80
C LEU A 55 6.15 22.40 7.46
N GLY A 56 4.96 22.66 8.02
CA GLY A 56 4.08 23.72 7.53
C GLY A 56 3.25 23.27 6.32
N LEU A 57 2.12 23.94 6.04
CA LEU A 57 1.11 23.40 5.11
C LEU A 57 1.56 23.28 3.64
N PRO A 58 2.25 24.27 3.03
CA PRO A 58 2.73 24.16 1.66
C PRO A 58 3.74 23.01 1.48
N GLU A 59 4.72 22.93 2.37
CA GLU A 59 5.79 21.93 2.37
C GLU A 59 5.25 20.54 2.71
N ALA A 60 4.29 20.45 3.64
CA ALA A 60 3.57 19.22 3.95
C ALA A 60 2.89 18.64 2.71
N LYS A 61 2.22 19.48 1.91
CA LYS A 61 1.55 19.05 0.68
C LYS A 61 2.56 18.52 -0.34
N LYS A 62 3.66 19.24 -0.56
CA LYS A 62 4.73 18.81 -1.47
C LYS A 62 5.35 17.49 -1.03
N TYR A 63 5.73 17.39 0.25
CA TYR A 63 6.30 16.20 0.84
C TYR A 63 5.39 14.97 0.69
N LEU A 64 4.09 15.10 0.98
CA LEU A 64 3.15 13.98 0.89
C LEU A 64 2.94 13.52 -0.56
N VAL A 65 2.96 14.42 -1.54
CA VAL A 65 2.89 14.07 -2.97
C VAL A 65 4.12 13.24 -3.38
N GLU A 66 5.32 13.72 -3.06
CA GLU A 66 6.57 13.02 -3.37
C GLU A 66 6.66 11.67 -2.68
N TYR A 67 6.33 11.62 -1.38
CA TYR A 67 6.31 10.39 -0.59
C TYR A 67 5.34 9.36 -1.17
N THR A 68 4.14 9.79 -1.55
CA THR A 68 3.11 8.92 -2.12
C THR A 68 3.55 8.37 -3.47
N ALA A 69 4.15 9.19 -4.33
CA ALA A 69 4.63 8.76 -5.64
C ALA A 69 5.71 7.67 -5.52
N GLU A 70 6.66 7.83 -4.59
CA GLU A 70 7.69 6.81 -4.38
C GLU A 70 7.10 5.53 -3.76
N SER A 71 6.18 5.66 -2.81
CA SER A 71 5.51 4.50 -2.20
C SER A 71 4.69 3.70 -3.23
N ASP A 72 4.01 4.41 -4.14
CA ASP A 72 3.25 3.80 -5.24
C ASP A 72 4.15 3.07 -6.23
N ARG A 73 5.34 3.63 -6.53
CA ARG A 73 6.35 3.00 -7.38
C ARG A 73 6.83 1.68 -6.77
N LEU A 74 7.21 1.71 -5.49
CA LEU A 74 7.69 0.52 -4.75
C LEU A 74 6.62 -0.56 -4.64
N ALA A 75 5.39 -0.17 -4.32
CA ALA A 75 4.26 -1.11 -4.26
C ALA A 75 3.97 -1.75 -5.61
N ARG A 76 3.99 -0.96 -6.70
CA ARG A 76 3.79 -1.48 -8.06
C ARG A 76 4.87 -2.50 -8.41
N GLU A 77 6.13 -2.17 -8.16
CA GLU A 77 7.28 -3.05 -8.41
C GLU A 77 7.17 -4.37 -7.63
N ALA A 78 6.89 -4.30 -6.33
CA ALA A 78 6.75 -5.50 -5.51
C ALA A 78 5.60 -6.40 -5.96
N ILE A 79 4.46 -5.82 -6.33
CA ILE A 79 3.29 -6.57 -6.80
C ILE A 79 3.55 -7.16 -8.19
N SER A 80 4.10 -6.40 -9.13
CA SER A 80 4.41 -6.90 -10.48
C SER A 80 5.42 -8.02 -10.46
N ASN A 81 6.47 -7.90 -9.64
CA ASN A 81 7.49 -8.95 -9.48
C ASN A 81 6.89 -10.24 -8.91
N THR A 82 5.91 -10.09 -8.01
CA THR A 82 5.21 -11.24 -7.43
C THR A 82 4.31 -11.94 -8.44
N ILE A 83 3.61 -11.17 -9.28
CA ILE A 83 2.78 -11.72 -10.35
C ILE A 83 3.64 -12.45 -11.38
N ALA A 84 4.72 -11.82 -11.86
CA ALA A 84 5.62 -12.44 -12.84
C ALA A 84 6.23 -13.76 -12.31
N ASP A 85 6.63 -13.79 -11.04
CA ASP A 85 7.12 -15.00 -10.39
C ASP A 85 6.04 -16.11 -10.33
N LEU A 86 4.81 -15.76 -9.97
CA LEU A 86 3.68 -16.72 -9.94
C LEU A 86 3.30 -17.21 -11.35
N GLU A 87 3.30 -16.33 -12.35
CA GLU A 87 3.06 -16.68 -13.74
C GLU A 87 4.12 -17.65 -14.28
N SER A 88 5.39 -17.43 -13.95
CA SER A 88 6.49 -18.34 -14.31
C SER A 88 6.36 -19.73 -13.69
N ARG A 89 5.64 -19.84 -12.56
CA ARG A 89 5.29 -21.09 -11.89
C ARG A 89 3.98 -21.70 -12.39
N GLY A 90 3.33 -21.10 -13.39
CA GLY A 90 2.12 -21.63 -14.03
C GLY A 90 0.80 -21.18 -13.38
N TYR A 91 0.81 -20.11 -12.58
CA TYR A 91 -0.39 -19.54 -11.96
C TYR A 91 -0.91 -18.31 -12.71
N GLU A 92 -2.23 -18.17 -12.80
CA GLU A 92 -2.90 -16.99 -13.36
C GLU A 92 -3.50 -16.15 -12.23
N ILE A 93 -3.07 -14.89 -12.08
CA ILE A 93 -3.57 -13.99 -11.03
C ILE A 93 -4.83 -13.27 -11.52
N ILE A 94 -5.98 -13.62 -10.93
CA ILE A 94 -7.28 -13.13 -11.41
C ILE A 94 -7.86 -11.97 -10.61
N ALA A 95 -7.37 -11.77 -9.37
CA ALA A 95 -7.86 -10.73 -8.47
C ALA A 95 -6.88 -10.47 -7.33
N VAL A 96 -7.03 -9.30 -6.70
CA VAL A 96 -6.41 -8.96 -5.42
C VAL A 96 -7.51 -8.58 -4.43
N ALA A 97 -7.50 -9.21 -3.25
CA ALA A 97 -8.27 -8.80 -2.09
C ALA A 97 -7.45 -7.84 -1.22
N LEU A 98 -8.02 -6.66 -0.96
CA LEU A 98 -7.44 -5.65 -0.09
C LEU A 98 -8.40 -5.33 1.06
N LEU A 99 -7.90 -5.47 2.29
CA LEU A 99 -8.65 -5.11 3.50
C LEU A 99 -8.61 -3.58 3.69
N LEU A 100 -9.71 -2.89 3.43
CA LEU A 100 -9.83 -1.45 3.64
C LEU A 100 -10.34 -1.12 5.05
N SER A 101 -9.84 -0.04 5.67
CA SER A 101 -10.43 0.45 6.92
C SER A 101 -11.64 1.34 6.64
N GLY A 102 -12.82 0.74 6.53
CA GLY A 102 -14.12 1.45 6.59
C GLY A 102 -14.39 2.55 5.55
N GLY A 103 -13.52 2.74 4.55
CA GLY A 103 -13.74 3.63 3.39
C GLY A 103 -14.02 5.10 3.71
N ARG A 104 -13.65 5.60 4.91
CA ARG A 104 -13.99 6.97 5.30
C ARG A 104 -13.18 7.97 4.49
N LYS A 105 -13.87 8.91 3.83
CA LYS A 105 -13.24 10.02 3.13
C LYS A 105 -12.35 10.81 4.10
N LEU A 106 -11.08 10.98 3.76
CA LEU A 106 -10.17 11.81 4.54
C LEU A 106 -10.63 13.26 4.55
N ARG A 107 -10.40 13.94 5.67
CA ARG A 107 -10.67 15.39 5.81
C ARG A 107 -9.63 16.20 5.01
N PRO A 108 -9.85 17.51 4.77
CA PRO A 108 -8.82 18.36 4.19
C PRO A 108 -7.52 18.35 5.01
N LEU A 109 -6.37 18.45 4.33
CA LEU A 109 -5.04 18.34 4.95
C LEU A 109 -4.85 19.21 6.20
N PRO A 110 -5.26 20.49 6.26
CA PRO A 110 -5.12 21.29 7.48
C PRO A 110 -5.83 20.68 8.69
N GLN A 111 -7.01 20.07 8.48
CA GLN A 111 -7.77 19.42 9.55
C GLN A 111 -7.14 18.10 9.98
N ILE A 112 -6.54 17.36 9.03
CA ILE A 112 -5.76 16.15 9.34
C ILE A 112 -4.59 16.53 10.25
N LEU A 113 -3.76 17.49 9.83
CA LEU A 113 -2.53 17.85 10.56
C LEU A 113 -2.80 18.45 11.95
N ALA A 114 -3.99 19.03 12.16
CA ALA A 114 -4.42 19.55 13.45
C ALA A 114 -4.83 18.46 14.47
N SER A 115 -5.04 17.21 14.06
CA SER A 115 -5.59 16.15 14.92
C SER A 115 -4.78 14.87 14.84
N HIS A 116 -4.15 14.49 15.96
CA HIS A 116 -3.34 13.28 16.04
C HIS A 116 -4.11 11.99 15.67
N PRO A 117 -5.38 11.79 16.08
CA PRO A 117 -6.20 10.67 15.57
C PRO A 117 -6.42 10.69 14.06
N LEU A 118 -6.60 11.88 13.45
CA LEU A 118 -6.76 11.99 12.00
C LEU A 118 -5.45 11.72 11.25
N ILE A 119 -4.30 12.07 11.83
CA ILE A 119 -2.98 11.72 11.30
C ILE A 119 -2.83 10.20 11.18
N HIS A 120 -3.11 9.44 12.25
CA HIS A 120 -3.06 7.97 12.20
C HIS A 120 -4.01 7.38 11.15
N THR A 121 -5.20 7.96 11.04
CA THR A 121 -6.19 7.56 10.03
C THR A 121 -5.65 7.80 8.62
N ALA A 122 -5.05 8.96 8.36
CA ALA A 122 -4.52 9.34 7.07
C ALA A 122 -3.29 8.52 6.66
N GLU A 123 -2.42 8.15 7.60
CA GLU A 123 -1.27 7.28 7.33
C GLU A 123 -1.71 5.88 6.93
N GLY A 124 -2.64 5.29 7.69
CA GLY A 124 -3.20 3.99 7.33
C GLY A 124 -3.88 4.02 5.97
N GLU A 125 -4.64 5.08 5.68
CA GLU A 125 -5.31 5.22 4.39
C GLU A 125 -4.30 5.41 3.24
N LEU A 126 -3.23 6.18 3.43
CA LEU A 126 -2.18 6.36 2.42
C LEU A 126 -1.62 5.01 1.97
N PHE A 127 -1.19 4.17 2.90
CA PHE A 127 -0.58 2.88 2.56
C PHE A 127 -1.57 1.90 1.92
N ARG A 128 -2.85 1.90 2.34
CA ARG A 128 -3.89 1.10 1.68
C ARG A 128 -4.17 1.57 0.26
N GLN A 129 -4.28 2.88 0.07
CA GLN A 129 -4.50 3.46 -1.25
C GLN A 129 -3.30 3.26 -2.17
N THR A 130 -2.08 3.23 -1.64
CA THR A 130 -0.87 2.84 -2.38
C THR A 130 -1.02 1.44 -2.98
N ILE A 131 -1.37 0.42 -2.18
CA ILE A 131 -1.60 -0.94 -2.71
C ILE A 131 -2.73 -0.96 -3.73
N ARG A 132 -3.86 -0.29 -3.43
CA ARG A 132 -5.01 -0.22 -4.34
C ARG A 132 -4.61 0.36 -5.70
N ARG A 133 -3.97 1.53 -5.72
CA ARG A 133 -3.52 2.21 -6.95
C ARG A 133 -2.53 1.35 -7.72
N SER A 134 -1.61 0.68 -7.03
CA SER A 134 -0.67 -0.24 -7.67
C SER A 134 -1.39 -1.40 -8.38
N CYS A 135 -2.34 -2.06 -7.72
CA CYS A 135 -3.14 -3.12 -8.36
C CYS A 135 -3.99 -2.61 -9.54
N GLU A 136 -4.66 -1.46 -9.38
CA GLU A 136 -5.43 -0.81 -10.46
C GLU A 136 -4.53 -0.49 -11.66
N SER A 137 -3.31 0.00 -11.41
CA SER A 137 -2.32 0.32 -12.45
C SER A 137 -1.75 -0.89 -13.19
N LEU A 138 -1.96 -2.09 -12.64
CA LEU A 138 -1.60 -3.38 -13.24
C LEU A 138 -2.82 -4.07 -13.89
N ALA A 139 -3.97 -3.38 -13.96
CA ALA A 139 -5.23 -3.90 -14.51
C ALA A 139 -5.77 -5.15 -13.80
N ILE A 140 -5.41 -5.35 -12.53
CA ILE A 140 -5.90 -6.48 -11.73
C ILE A 140 -7.17 -6.06 -11.04
N LEU A 141 -8.16 -6.96 -11.02
CA LEU A 141 -9.40 -6.75 -10.33
C LEU A 141 -9.18 -6.61 -8.82
N VAL A 142 -9.45 -5.42 -8.28
CA VAL A 142 -9.40 -5.17 -6.84
C VAL A 142 -10.77 -5.51 -6.23
N ARG A 143 -10.75 -6.40 -5.23
CA ARG A 143 -11.90 -6.71 -4.37
C ARG A 143 -11.65 -6.09 -2.99
N ILE A 144 -12.58 -5.26 -2.55
CA ILE A 144 -12.57 -4.70 -1.21
C ILE A 144 -13.19 -5.76 -0.30
N ALA A 145 -12.42 -6.21 0.69
CA ALA A 145 -12.85 -7.11 1.74
C ALA A 145 -12.95 -6.38 3.08
#